data_AF-A0AAD1F2D6-F1
#
_entry.id   AF-A0AAD1F2D6-F1
#
_cell.length_a   1.000
_cell.length_b   1.000
_cell.length_c   1.000
_cell.angle_alpha   90.00
_cell.angle_beta   90.00
_cell.angle_gamma   90.00
#
_symmetry.space_group_name_H-M   'P 1'
#
loop_
_entity.id
_entity.type
_entity.pdbx_description
1 polymer ?
#
loop_
_entity_poly.entity_id
_entity_poly.type
_entity_poly.pdbx_seq_one_letter_code
_entity_poly.pdbx_strand_id
1 'polypeptide(L)'
;MIWLKRFLMAMGGLALVLIALYVALMDFTKAPARGLAEHPNALWQGAADGGHYIEITRTEPPYYFVQVRYDSGQLWDEGWLKYEGRDGETLSVNEVLAFDGDGVIYLQLRKVLSADKSAAH
;
A
#
# COMPACT_ATOMS: atom_id res chain seq x y z
N MET A 1 -29.11 41.27 16.69
CA MET A 1 -28.68 39.88 17.03
C MET A 1 -29.29 38.81 16.10
N ILE A 2 -30.61 38.84 15.81
CA ILE A 2 -31.26 37.84 14.91
C ILE A 2 -30.71 37.86 13.48
N TRP A 3 -30.44 39.04 12.92
CA TRP A 3 -29.87 39.19 11.57
C TRP A 3 -28.48 38.57 11.43
N LEU A 4 -27.60 38.78 12.41
CA LEU A 4 -26.28 38.16 12.44
C LEU A 4 -26.37 36.62 12.54
N LYS A 5 -27.27 36.10 13.38
CA LYS A 5 -27.48 34.65 13.52
C LYS A 5 -27.99 34.02 12.21
N ARG A 6 -28.91 34.67 11.51
CA ARG A 6 -29.42 34.22 10.20
C ARG A 6 -28.33 34.25 9.13
N PHE A 7 -27.51 35.31 9.12
CA PHE A 7 -26.38 35.43 8.22
C PHE A 7 -25.34 34.32 8.43
N LEU A 8 -24.96 34.06 9.68
CA LEU A 8 -24.02 32.99 10.01
C LEU A 8 -24.57 31.60 9.67
N MET A 9 -25.86 31.33 9.88
CA MET A 9 -26.49 30.08 9.45
C MET A 9 -26.50 29.91 7.93
N ALA A 10 -26.79 30.98 7.18
CA ALA A 10 -26.74 30.93 5.72
C ALA A 10 -25.32 30.69 5.20
N MET A 11 -24.32 31.33 5.80
CA MET A 11 -22.91 31.10 5.46
C MET A 11 -22.46 29.68 5.79
N GLY A 12 -22.82 29.16 6.97
CA GLY A 12 -22.51 27.78 7.36
C GLY A 12 -23.15 26.76 6.42
N GLY A 13 -24.42 26.98 6.06
CA GLY A 13 -25.11 26.16 5.07
C GLY A 13 -24.43 26.20 3.70
N LEU A 14 -24.05 27.40 3.23
CA LEU A 14 -23.33 27.56 1.97
C LEU A 14 -21.97 26.85 2.00
N ALA A 15 -21.21 26.96 3.10
CA ALA A 15 -19.93 26.29 3.25
C ALA A 15 -20.07 24.76 3.17
N LEU A 16 -21.08 24.19 3.83
CA LEU A 16 -21.36 22.75 3.75
C LEU A 16 -21.74 22.30 2.34
N VAL A 17 -22.54 23.09 1.62
CA VAL A 17 -22.89 22.81 0.22
C VAL A 17 -21.66 22.84 -0.67
N LEU A 18 -20.76 23.83 -0.49
CA LEU A 18 -19.52 23.92 -1.27
C LEU A 18 -18.57 22.76 -0.98
N ILE A 19 -18.44 22.33 0.28
CA ILE A 19 -17.65 21.14 0.64
C ILE A 19 -18.24 19.88 0.01
N ALA A 20 -19.57 19.70 0.09
CA ALA A 20 -20.23 18.55 -0.51
C ALA A 20 -20.04 18.51 -2.03
N LEU A 21 -20.14 19.67 -2.70
CA LEU A 21 -19.89 19.79 -4.13
C LEU A 21 -18.43 19.46 -4.47
N TYR A 22 -17.47 19.97 -3.70
CA TYR A 22 -16.06 19.67 -3.87
C TYR A 22 -15.80 18.16 -3.78
N VAL A 23 -16.32 17.50 -2.74
CA VAL A 23 -16.18 16.04 -2.57
C VAL A 23 -16.87 15.29 -3.72
N ALA A 24 -18.05 15.72 -4.16
CA ALA A 24 -18.75 15.08 -5.28
C ALA A 24 -18.01 15.19 -6.62
N LEU A 25 -17.17 16.22 -6.78
CA LEU A 25 -16.33 16.43 -7.97
C LEU A 25 -14.98 15.72 -7.88
N MET A 26 -14.59 15.21 -6.70
CA MET A 26 -13.38 14.41 -6.57
C MET A 26 -13.59 13.03 -7.20
N ASP A 27 -12.61 12.60 -7.99
CA ASP A 27 -12.60 11.26 -8.54
C ASP A 27 -12.02 10.29 -7.51
N PHE A 28 -12.90 9.49 -6.91
CA PHE A 28 -12.55 8.39 -6.01
C PHE A 28 -12.52 7.03 -6.71
N THR A 29 -12.57 7.00 -8.05
CA THR A 29 -12.40 5.73 -8.75
C THR A 29 -11.05 5.13 -8.39
N LYS A 30 -11.07 3.85 -7.99
CA LYS A 30 -9.84 3.11 -7.76
C LYS A 30 -9.06 3.11 -9.07
N ALA A 31 -7.80 3.53 -9.02
CA ALA A 31 -6.92 3.43 -10.16
C ALA A 31 -7.03 2.01 -10.76
N PRO A 32 -7.09 1.87 -12.10
CA PRO A 32 -7.14 0.57 -12.73
C PRO A 32 -5.98 -0.27 -12.21
N ALA A 33 -6.20 -1.59 -12.07
CA ALA A 33 -5.17 -2.51 -11.61
C ALA A 33 -3.91 -2.30 -12.47
N ARG A 34 -2.91 -1.62 -11.89
CA ARG A 34 -1.60 -1.46 -12.48
C ARG A 34 -1.00 -2.86 -12.42
N GLY A 35 -1.02 -3.56 -13.55
CA GLY A 35 -0.36 -4.84 -13.71
C GLY A 35 1.00 -4.61 -14.36
N LEU A 36 2.01 -5.37 -13.93
CA LEU A 36 3.33 -5.31 -14.53
C LEU A 36 3.48 -6.48 -15.51
N ALA A 37 3.60 -6.20 -16.81
CA ALA A 37 3.52 -7.24 -17.86
C ALA A 37 4.58 -8.34 -17.68
N GLU A 38 5.78 -7.98 -17.25
CA GLU A 38 6.88 -8.92 -16.98
C GLU A 38 6.71 -9.69 -15.67
N HIS A 39 5.88 -9.17 -14.76
CA HIS A 39 5.63 -9.73 -13.43
C HIS A 39 4.11 -9.85 -13.17
N PRO A 40 3.43 -10.81 -13.82
CA PRO A 40 1.98 -10.89 -13.78
C PRO A 40 1.41 -11.21 -12.40
N ASN A 41 2.23 -11.75 -11.48
CA ASN A 41 1.81 -12.02 -10.10
C ASN A 41 2.17 -10.89 -9.13
N ALA A 42 2.84 -9.84 -9.60
CA ALA A 42 3.18 -8.70 -8.76
C ALA A 42 1.93 -7.84 -8.53
N LEU A 43 1.67 -7.55 -7.26
CA LEU A 43 0.55 -6.76 -6.83
C LEU A 43 0.98 -5.31 -6.60
N TRP A 44 0.28 -4.37 -7.24
CA TRP A 44 0.46 -2.95 -6.99
C TRP A 44 0.01 -2.56 -5.58
N GLN A 45 0.88 -1.87 -4.85
CA GLN A 45 0.59 -1.23 -3.58
C GLN A 45 0.94 0.25 -3.64
N GLY A 46 -0.08 1.10 -3.55
CA GLY A 46 0.08 2.55 -3.59
C GLY A 46 -1.15 3.25 -4.17
N ALA A 47 -1.08 4.57 -4.19
CA ALA A 47 -2.13 5.43 -4.71
C ALA A 47 -1.75 6.00 -6.09
N ALA A 48 -2.54 6.96 -6.57
CA ALA A 48 -2.34 7.56 -7.89
C ALA A 48 -0.99 8.30 -7.99
N ASP A 49 -0.53 8.88 -6.89
CA ASP A 49 0.66 9.72 -6.74
C ASP A 49 1.95 8.94 -6.46
N GLY A 50 1.86 7.65 -6.17
CA GLY A 50 3.04 6.81 -5.96
C GLY A 50 2.72 5.44 -5.40
N GLY A 51 3.64 4.51 -5.60
CA GLY A 51 3.54 3.15 -5.11
C GLY A 51 4.65 2.26 -5.64
N HIS A 52 4.53 0.98 -5.34
CA HIS A 52 5.47 -0.06 -5.71
C HIS A 52 4.70 -1.36 -5.94
N TYR A 53 5.35 -2.33 -6.57
CA TYR A 53 4.84 -3.67 -6.71
C TYR A 53 5.47 -4.61 -5.70
N ILE A 54 4.71 -5.59 -5.23
CA ILE A 54 5.18 -6.66 -4.37
C ILE A 54 4.83 -8.00 -5.00
N GLU A 55 5.80 -8.92 -5.03
CA GLU A 55 5.61 -10.27 -5.54
C GLU A 55 6.27 -11.28 -4.59
N ILE A 56 5.55 -12.36 -4.26
CA ILE A 56 6.16 -13.55 -3.64
C ILE A 56 6.54 -14.49 -4.78
N THR A 57 7.83 -14.62 -5.05
CA THR A 57 8.32 -15.43 -6.19
C THR A 57 8.66 -16.87 -5.79
N ARG A 58 8.89 -17.12 -4.50
CA ARG A 58 9.11 -18.47 -3.95
C ARG A 58 8.41 -18.64 -2.61
N THR A 59 7.80 -19.81 -2.42
CA THR A 59 7.04 -20.16 -1.21
C THR A 59 7.56 -21.47 -0.65
N GLU A 60 8.20 -21.40 0.53
CA GLU A 60 8.75 -22.53 1.26
C GLU A 60 8.43 -22.40 2.75
N PRO A 61 7.15 -22.56 3.16
CA PRO A 61 6.68 -22.23 4.50
C PRO A 61 7.59 -22.83 5.60
N PRO A 62 8.00 -22.04 6.61
CA PRO A 62 7.54 -20.67 6.92
C PRO A 62 8.30 -19.55 6.17
N TYR A 63 9.10 -19.85 5.15
CA TYR A 63 9.94 -18.88 4.45
C TYR A 63 9.39 -18.52 3.07
N TYR A 64 9.49 -17.25 2.71
CA TYR A 64 8.94 -16.70 1.47
C TYR A 64 9.96 -15.75 0.86
N PHE A 65 10.21 -15.85 -0.44
CA PHE A 65 11.07 -14.91 -1.15
C PHE A 65 10.22 -13.82 -1.78
N VAL A 66 10.44 -12.58 -1.34
CA VAL A 66 9.68 -11.40 -1.72
C VAL A 66 10.54 -10.52 -2.60
N GLN A 67 9.96 -9.99 -3.68
CA GLN A 67 10.54 -8.92 -4.48
C GLN A 67 9.66 -7.68 -4.40
N VAL A 68 10.29 -6.53 -4.21
CA VAL A 68 9.67 -5.22 -4.23
C VAL A 68 10.21 -4.45 -5.43
N ARG A 69 9.34 -3.84 -6.22
CA ARG A 69 9.70 -3.14 -7.47
C ARG A 69 9.11 -1.75 -7.52
N TYR A 70 9.82 -0.81 -8.12
CA TYR A 70 9.28 0.51 -8.41
C TYR A 70 8.13 0.44 -9.41
N ASP A 71 7.41 1.55 -9.57
CA ASP A 71 6.36 1.70 -10.58
C ASP A 71 6.85 1.47 -12.02
N SER A 72 8.13 1.75 -12.27
CA SER A 72 8.86 1.44 -13.50
C SER A 72 9.07 -0.06 -13.75
N GLY A 73 8.83 -0.91 -12.75
CA GLY A 73 9.11 -2.35 -12.76
C GLY A 73 10.54 -2.72 -12.39
N GLN A 74 11.43 -1.75 -12.24
CA GLN A 74 12.80 -1.99 -11.76
C GLN A 74 12.79 -2.54 -10.35
N LEU A 75 13.71 -3.47 -10.07
CA LEU A 75 13.88 -4.03 -8.74
C LEU A 75 14.28 -2.92 -7.76
N TRP A 76 13.54 -2.83 -6.66
CA TRP A 76 13.86 -1.95 -5.55
C TRP A 76 14.59 -2.74 -4.46
N ASP A 77 14.03 -3.89 -4.04
CA ASP A 77 14.66 -4.79 -3.05
C ASP A 77 14.15 -6.22 -3.20
N GLU A 78 14.89 -7.18 -2.67
CA GLU A 78 14.47 -8.57 -2.60
C GLU A 78 15.09 -9.33 -1.43
N GLY A 79 14.40 -10.38 -1.00
CA GLY A 79 14.99 -11.33 -0.06
C GLY A 79 13.98 -12.26 0.58
N TRP A 80 14.50 -13.07 1.50
CA TRP A 80 13.76 -14.00 2.31
C TRP A 80 13.11 -13.31 3.51
N LEU A 81 11.85 -13.67 3.72
CA LEU A 81 11.04 -13.34 4.88
C LEU A 81 10.61 -14.64 5.56
N LYS A 82 10.69 -14.70 6.89
CA LYS A 82 10.03 -15.75 7.67
C LYS A 82 8.66 -15.24 8.12
N TYR A 83 7.60 -15.99 7.85
CA TYR A 83 6.24 -15.66 8.29
C TYR A 83 5.78 -16.67 9.34
N GLU A 84 5.36 -16.16 10.48
CA GLU A 84 4.85 -16.93 11.63
C GLU A 84 3.36 -16.63 11.79
N GLY A 85 2.58 -16.93 10.74
CA GLY A 85 1.12 -16.84 10.76
C GLY A 85 0.48 -17.84 11.73
N ARG A 86 -0.85 -17.81 11.86
CA ARG A 86 -1.57 -18.86 12.61
C ARG A 86 -1.39 -20.21 11.90
N ASP A 87 -1.42 -21.30 12.66
CA ASP A 87 -1.14 -22.66 12.18
C ASP A 87 -1.82 -22.96 10.82
N GLY A 88 -0.99 -23.16 9.79
CA GLY A 88 -1.41 -23.53 8.44
C GLY A 88 -1.67 -22.38 7.46
N GLU A 89 -1.58 -21.11 7.91
CA GLU A 89 -1.76 -19.95 7.05
C GLU A 89 -0.49 -19.66 6.24
N THR A 90 -0.66 -19.51 4.91
CA THR A 90 0.44 -19.12 4.01
C THR A 90 0.45 -17.61 3.85
N LEU A 91 1.65 -17.02 3.77
CA LEU A 91 1.78 -15.58 3.59
C LEU A 91 1.14 -15.15 2.26
N SER A 92 0.17 -14.25 2.33
CA SER A 92 -0.40 -13.58 1.17
C SER A 92 0.35 -12.30 0.85
N VAL A 93 0.48 -11.96 -0.45
CA VAL A 93 1.08 -10.69 -0.90
C VAL A 93 0.36 -9.47 -0.30
N ASN A 94 -0.95 -9.59 -0.05
CA ASN A 94 -1.75 -8.52 0.57
C ASN A 94 -1.35 -8.24 2.03
N GLU A 95 -0.67 -9.18 2.70
CA GLU A 95 -0.19 -9.03 4.09
C GLU A 95 1.23 -8.45 4.16
N VAL A 96 1.87 -8.28 3.01
CA VAL A 96 3.19 -7.69 2.88
C VAL A 96 3.00 -6.23 2.51
N LEU A 97 3.38 -5.28 3.36
CA LEU A 97 3.48 -3.86 2.98
C LEU A 97 4.94 -3.44 3.02
N ALA A 98 5.50 -2.93 1.94
CA ALA A 98 6.85 -2.42 1.90
C ALA A 98 6.87 -0.90 2.14
N PHE A 99 7.79 -0.43 2.97
CA PHE A 99 8.06 1.00 3.14
C PHE A 99 9.54 1.24 3.36
N ASP A 100 10.03 2.36 2.82
CA ASP A 100 11.41 2.81 2.99
C ASP A 100 11.62 3.37 4.40
N GLY A 101 12.68 2.95 5.08
CA GLY A 101 13.12 3.53 6.33
C GLY A 101 14.59 3.20 6.58
N ASP A 102 15.40 4.15 7.03
CA ASP A 102 16.81 3.96 7.39
C ASP A 102 17.66 3.20 6.32
N GLY A 103 17.29 3.31 5.04
CA GLY A 103 17.98 2.66 3.93
C GLY A 103 17.67 1.16 3.74
N VAL A 104 16.61 0.66 4.37
CA VAL A 104 16.11 -0.72 4.24
C VAL A 104 14.61 -0.75 4.02
N ILE A 105 14.12 -1.77 3.29
CA ILE A 105 12.68 -1.98 3.17
C ILE A 105 12.18 -2.78 4.38
N TYR A 106 11.26 -2.17 5.11
CA TYR A 106 10.51 -2.86 6.14
C TYR A 106 9.21 -3.41 5.59
N LEU A 107 8.88 -4.64 6.00
CA LEU A 107 7.56 -5.20 5.79
C LEU A 107 6.60 -4.79 6.92
N GLN A 108 5.28 -4.84 6.73
CA GLN A 108 4.28 -4.56 7.79
C GLN A 108 4.55 -5.34 9.09
N LEU A 109 5.18 -6.52 8.97
CA LEU A 109 5.66 -7.37 10.06
C LEU A 109 6.88 -6.79 10.81
N ARG A 110 7.36 -5.58 10.44
CA ARG A 110 8.62 -4.94 10.88
C ARG A 110 9.86 -5.81 10.65
N LYS A 111 9.80 -6.68 9.66
CA LYS A 111 10.89 -7.57 9.26
C LYS A 111 11.61 -6.96 8.08
N VAL A 112 12.91 -7.12 8.08
CA VAL A 112 13.79 -6.74 6.96
C VAL A 112 13.99 -7.98 6.10
N LEU A 113 14.04 -7.78 4.78
CA LEU A 113 14.36 -8.86 3.85
C LEU A 113 15.81 -9.33 4.07
N SER A 114 16.00 -10.64 4.10
CA SER A 114 17.34 -11.24 4.23
C SER A 114 17.79 -11.83 2.89
N ALA A 115 19.00 -11.52 2.44
CA ALA A 115 19.58 -12.18 1.28
C ALA A 115 19.66 -13.72 1.47
N ASP A 116 19.93 -14.16 2.70
CA ASP A 116 20.03 -15.57 3.08
C ASP A 116 18.78 -16.05 3.81
N LYS A 117 18.23 -17.19 3.36
CA LYS A 117 17.05 -17.82 3.95
C LYS A 117 17.22 -18.12 5.44
N SER A 118 18.40 -18.57 5.85
CA SER A 118 18.71 -18.93 7.24
C SER A 118 18.78 -17.74 8.20
N ALA A 119 18.97 -16.53 7.66
CA ALA A 119 19.01 -15.28 8.43
C ALA A 119 17.68 -14.52 8.38
N ALA A 120 16.66 -15.07 7.72
CA ALA A 120 15.33 -14.47 7.68
C ALA A 120 14.64 -14.60 9.05
N HIS A 121 14.11 -13.49 9.54
CA HIS A 121 13.42 -13.38 10.82
C HIS A 121 11.93 -13.18 10.66
#